data_AF-A0A956N2I8-F1
#
_entry.id   AF-A0A956N2I8-F1
#
_cell.length_a   1.000
_cell.length_b   1.000
_cell.length_c   1.000
_cell.angle_alpha   90.00
_cell.angle_beta   90.00
_cell.angle_gamma   90.00
#
_symmetry.space_group_name_H-M   'P 1'
#
loop_
_entity.id
_entity.type
_entity.pdbx_description
1 polymer ?
#
loop_
_entity_poly.entity_id
_entity_poly.type
_entity_poly.pdbx_seq_one_letter_code
_entity_poly.pdbx_strand_id
1 'polypeptide(L)'
;MDRINSTIQSLKEDGQDIGKISDGYHTFDELYEFRKVYNAALFNEWAKDVKVVGFRDVGVKEYPIYEPKYNVHKSLKHNDGELCFGGGWFIVVANLPNGQISNHYPMEDWDLFKVPEKETALYPFDGHTGLDVIERIKNILI
;
A
#
# COMPACT_ATOMS: atom_id res chain seq x y z
N MET A 1 24.04 -3.17 15.27
CA MET A 1 23.42 -4.25 14.47
C MET A 1 23.69 -5.56 15.19
N ASP A 2 22.70 -6.45 15.30
CA ASP A 2 22.95 -7.84 15.75
C ASP A 2 23.83 -8.58 14.71
N ARG A 3 24.59 -9.60 15.15
CA ARG A 3 25.54 -10.39 14.36
C ARG A 3 24.94 -10.88 13.04
N ILE A 4 23.66 -11.28 13.06
CA ILE A 4 22.93 -11.74 11.88
C ILE A 4 22.83 -10.63 10.84
N ASN A 5 22.41 -9.44 11.23
CA ASN A 5 22.26 -8.31 10.31
C ASN A 5 23.60 -7.86 9.73
N SER A 6 24.68 -7.90 10.52
CA SER A 6 26.03 -7.64 10.01
C SER A 6 26.47 -8.67 8.97
N THR A 7 26.09 -9.94 9.15
CA THR A 7 26.40 -11.01 8.20
C THR A 7 25.64 -10.82 6.88
N ILE A 8 24.33 -10.53 6.95
CA ILE A 8 23.51 -10.26 5.77
C ILE A 8 24.07 -9.07 4.98
N GLN A 9 24.50 -8.01 5.68
CA GLN A 9 25.09 -6.84 5.05
C GLN A 9 26.39 -7.20 4.30
N SER A 10 27.28 -7.97 4.91
CA SER A 10 28.52 -8.44 4.26
C SER A 10 28.22 -9.29 3.02
N LEU A 11 27.25 -10.22 3.10
CA LEU A 11 26.87 -11.06 1.95
C LEU A 11 26.34 -10.22 0.79
N LYS A 12 25.58 -9.16 1.09
CA LYS A 12 25.11 -8.21 0.06
C LYS A 12 26.28 -7.49 -0.61
N GLU A 13 27.28 -7.07 0.16
CA GLU A 13 28.49 -6.42 -0.35
C GLU A 13 29.32 -7.37 -1.22
N ASP A 14 29.32 -8.67 -0.91
CA ASP A 14 29.94 -9.74 -1.69
C ASP A 14 29.12 -10.14 -2.94
N GLY A 15 28.03 -9.43 -3.23
CA GLY A 15 27.19 -9.65 -4.42
C GLY A 15 26.21 -10.83 -4.30
N GLN A 16 25.98 -11.33 -3.09
CA GLN A 16 24.94 -12.34 -2.87
C GLN A 16 23.55 -11.73 -2.94
N ASP A 17 22.63 -12.45 -3.56
CA ASP A 17 21.23 -12.08 -3.61
C ASP A 17 20.54 -12.40 -2.28
N ILE A 18 20.47 -11.39 -1.40
CA ILE A 18 19.80 -11.48 -0.10
C ILE A 18 18.31 -11.83 -0.22
N GLY A 19 17.69 -11.57 -1.39
CA GLY A 19 16.31 -11.93 -1.68
C GLY A 19 16.06 -13.44 -1.69
N LYS A 20 17.12 -14.23 -1.94
CA LYS A 20 17.10 -15.71 -1.93
C LYS A 20 17.31 -16.34 -0.56
N ILE A 21 17.61 -15.54 0.46
CA ILE A 21 17.66 -16.05 1.84
C ILE A 21 16.30 -16.63 2.19
N SER A 22 16.28 -17.84 2.73
CA SER A 22 15.07 -18.59 3.03
C SER A 22 15.00 -19.01 4.48
N ASP A 23 13.78 -19.07 5.02
CA ASP A 23 13.46 -19.67 6.31
C ASP A 23 13.24 -21.20 6.23
N GLY A 24 13.46 -21.79 5.06
CA GLY A 24 13.20 -23.20 4.74
C GLY A 24 11.87 -23.45 4.02
N TYR A 25 10.97 -22.47 4.00
CA TYR A 25 9.67 -22.54 3.29
C TYR A 25 9.54 -21.45 2.23
N HIS A 26 9.97 -20.24 2.53
CA HIS A 26 9.90 -19.09 1.64
C HIS A 26 11.22 -18.34 1.59
N THR A 27 11.51 -17.70 0.45
CA THR A 27 12.58 -16.71 0.36
C THR A 27 12.07 -15.32 0.76
N PHE A 28 12.98 -14.39 1.06
CA PHE A 28 12.60 -12.99 1.29
C PHE A 28 11.88 -12.38 0.09
N ASP A 29 12.33 -12.64 -1.14
CA ASP A 29 11.63 -12.18 -2.36
C ASP A 29 10.18 -12.67 -2.40
N GLU A 30 9.94 -13.95 -2.10
CA GLU A 30 8.59 -14.51 -2.08
C GLU A 30 7.71 -13.84 -1.01
N LEU A 31 8.26 -13.62 0.19
CA LEU A 31 7.54 -12.94 1.27
C LEU A 31 7.23 -11.47 0.92
N TYR A 32 8.17 -10.76 0.29
CA TYR A 32 7.94 -9.38 -0.16
C TYR A 32 6.91 -9.31 -1.30
N GLU A 33 6.94 -10.29 -2.22
CA GLU A 33 5.96 -10.39 -3.29
C GLU A 33 4.56 -10.70 -2.75
N PHE A 34 4.42 -11.66 -1.83
CA PHE A 34 3.14 -11.94 -1.15
C PHE A 34 2.61 -10.69 -0.44
N ARG A 35 3.47 -9.99 0.30
CA ARG A 35 3.09 -8.75 0.99
C ARG A 35 2.57 -7.70 -0.01
N LYS A 36 3.27 -7.50 -1.13
CA LYS A 36 2.85 -6.56 -2.19
C LYS A 36 1.51 -6.96 -2.80
N VAL A 37 1.36 -8.22 -3.21
CA VAL A 37 0.14 -8.69 -3.88
C VAL A 37 -1.06 -8.71 -2.92
N TYR A 38 -0.88 -9.10 -1.65
CA TYR A 38 -1.92 -8.98 -0.64
C TYR A 38 -2.31 -7.52 -0.37
N ASN A 39 -1.34 -6.61 -0.34
CA ASN A 39 -1.63 -5.18 -0.20
C ASN A 39 -2.45 -4.65 -1.39
N ALA A 40 -2.03 -4.96 -2.62
CA ALA A 40 -2.76 -4.57 -3.83
C ALA A 40 -4.18 -5.14 -3.86
N ALA A 41 -4.33 -6.44 -3.58
CA ALA A 41 -5.65 -7.08 -3.53
C ALA A 41 -6.56 -6.41 -2.50
N LEU A 42 -6.08 -6.21 -1.27
CA LEU A 42 -6.86 -5.60 -0.20
C LEU A 42 -7.27 -4.16 -0.52
N PHE A 43 -6.34 -3.35 -1.01
CA PHE A 43 -6.59 -1.95 -1.33
C PHE A 43 -7.52 -1.79 -2.54
N ASN A 44 -7.40 -2.67 -3.53
CA ASN A 44 -8.34 -2.75 -4.64
C ASN A 44 -9.74 -3.09 -4.15
N GLU A 45 -9.88 -4.05 -3.23
CA GLU A 45 -11.19 -4.37 -2.64
C GLU A 45 -11.76 -3.20 -1.84
N TRP A 46 -10.96 -2.47 -1.06
CA TRP A 46 -11.45 -1.28 -0.32
C TRP A 46 -11.82 -0.11 -1.22
N ALA A 47 -11.13 0.04 -2.36
CA ALA A 47 -11.49 1.02 -3.38
C ALA A 47 -12.74 0.62 -4.17
N LYS A 48 -12.99 -0.69 -4.30
CA LYS A 48 -14.19 -1.24 -4.93
C LYS A 48 -15.40 -1.22 -4.02
N ASP A 49 -15.24 -1.47 -2.71
CA ASP A 49 -16.33 -1.82 -1.80
C ASP A 49 -17.41 -0.74 -1.81
N VAL A 50 -18.43 -0.99 -2.63
CA VAL A 50 -19.43 -0.05 -3.03
C VAL A 50 -20.66 -0.24 -2.16
N LYS A 51 -20.81 0.61 -1.14
CA LYS A 51 -22.13 0.80 -0.55
C LYS A 51 -22.94 1.70 -1.47
N VAL A 52 -24.15 1.29 -1.82
CA VAL A 52 -25.16 2.22 -2.32
C VAL A 52 -25.50 3.14 -1.15
N VAL A 53 -24.90 4.33 -1.13
CA VAL A 53 -25.12 5.34 -0.07
C VAL A 53 -26.27 6.30 -0.41
N GLY A 54 -26.83 6.15 -1.59
CA GLY A 54 -28.01 6.90 -2.03
C GLY A 54 -28.25 6.69 -3.52
N PHE A 55 -29.27 7.37 -4.03
CA PHE A 55 -29.53 7.50 -5.45
C PHE A 55 -29.46 8.96 -5.80
N ARG A 56 -28.78 9.29 -6.90
CA ARG A 56 -28.83 10.66 -7.44
C ARG A 56 -30.03 10.77 -8.36
N ASP A 57 -30.97 11.64 -8.01
CA ASP A 57 -32.08 11.97 -8.90
C ASP A 57 -31.56 12.79 -10.09
N VAL A 58 -31.58 12.17 -11.27
CA VAL A 58 -31.32 12.84 -12.55
C VAL A 58 -32.55 12.64 -13.44
N GLY A 59 -33.62 13.38 -13.14
CA GLY A 59 -34.90 13.24 -13.83
C GLY A 59 -35.61 11.92 -13.47
N VAL A 60 -36.01 11.12 -14.47
CA VAL A 60 -36.82 9.89 -14.31
C VAL A 60 -36.00 8.63 -14.01
N LYS A 61 -34.69 8.76 -13.76
CA LYS A 61 -33.78 7.61 -13.63
C LYS A 61 -32.87 7.76 -12.42
N GLU A 62 -32.95 6.80 -11.52
CA GLU A 62 -32.10 6.70 -10.34
C GLU A 62 -30.76 6.04 -10.69
N TYR A 63 -29.67 6.61 -10.19
CA TYR A 63 -28.33 6.04 -10.29
C TYR A 63 -27.74 5.83 -8.89
N PRO A 64 -27.28 4.61 -8.54
CA PRO A 64 -26.67 4.37 -7.25
C PRO A 64 -25.41 5.23 -7.07
N ILE A 65 -25.32 5.88 -5.91
CA ILE A 65 -24.12 6.56 -5.44
C ILE A 65 -23.32 5.57 -4.62
N TYR A 66 -22.03 5.55 -4.91
CA TYR A 66 -21.10 4.53 -4.52
C TYR A 66 -20.01 5.17 -3.66
N GLU A 67 -19.87 4.75 -2.41
CA GLU A 67 -18.77 5.19 -1.55
C GLU A 67 -17.86 4.00 -1.20
N PRO A 68 -16.53 4.17 -1.36
CA PRO A 68 -15.56 3.14 -0.99
C PRO A 68 -15.53 2.93 0.53
N LYS A 69 -15.18 1.71 0.96
CA LYS A 69 -15.09 1.37 2.40
C LYS A 69 -14.11 2.27 3.17
N TYR A 70 -12.97 2.58 2.55
CA TYR A 70 -11.97 3.50 3.07
C TYR A 70 -11.48 4.43 1.98
N ASN A 71 -10.92 5.58 2.37
CA ASN A 71 -10.25 6.45 1.41
C ASN A 71 -8.90 5.83 1.02
N VAL A 72 -8.89 5.21 -0.15
CA VAL A 72 -7.70 4.61 -0.78
C VAL A 72 -7.31 5.41 -2.02
N HIS A 73 -6.03 5.66 -2.22
CA HIS A 73 -5.50 6.33 -3.40
C HIS A 73 -4.05 5.97 -3.66
N LYS A 74 -3.57 6.30 -4.87
CA LYS A 74 -2.16 6.25 -5.23
C LYS A 74 -1.71 7.56 -5.88
N SER A 75 -0.42 7.90 -5.76
CA SER A 75 0.17 9.08 -6.37
C SER A 75 1.67 8.90 -6.62
N LEU A 76 2.20 9.62 -7.61
CA LEU A 76 3.66 9.68 -7.87
C LEU A 76 4.40 10.56 -6.87
N LYS A 77 3.66 11.46 -6.21
CA LYS A 77 4.19 12.44 -5.27
C LYS A 77 3.74 12.15 -3.85
N HIS A 78 4.60 12.44 -2.89
CA HIS A 78 4.24 12.58 -1.50
C HIS A 78 3.28 13.77 -1.30
N ASN A 79 2.80 13.97 -0.07
CA ASN A 79 1.82 15.02 0.22
C ASN A 79 2.37 16.45 0.02
N ASP A 80 3.68 16.64 0.24
CA ASP A 80 4.40 17.90 0.04
C ASP A 80 4.61 18.26 -1.44
N GLY A 81 4.25 17.37 -2.37
CA GLY A 81 4.39 17.58 -3.80
C GLY A 81 5.70 17.05 -4.39
N GLU A 82 6.61 16.55 -3.57
CA GLU A 82 7.86 15.95 -4.03
C GLU A 82 7.63 14.56 -4.63
N LEU A 83 8.39 14.22 -5.66
CA LEU A 83 8.35 12.88 -6.25
C LEU A 83 8.85 11.85 -5.24
N CYS A 84 8.17 10.70 -5.17
CA CYS A 84 8.59 9.59 -4.33
C CYS A 84 10.03 9.18 -4.68
N PHE A 85 10.95 9.41 -3.73
CA PHE A 85 12.38 9.13 -3.85
C PHE A 85 13.06 9.76 -5.09
N GLY A 86 12.58 10.93 -5.53
CA GLY A 86 13.09 11.61 -6.73
C GLY A 86 12.55 11.05 -8.06
N GLY A 87 11.60 10.11 -8.02
CA GLY A 87 10.93 9.54 -9.19
C GLY A 87 11.18 8.04 -9.36
N GLY A 88 10.39 7.40 -10.24
CA GLY A 88 10.44 5.95 -10.49
C GLY A 88 9.68 5.10 -9.46
N TRP A 89 9.06 5.76 -8.47
CA TRP A 89 8.26 5.15 -7.43
C TRP A 89 6.91 5.84 -7.31
N PHE A 90 5.95 5.15 -6.72
CA PHE A 90 4.68 5.73 -6.29
C PHE A 90 4.37 5.35 -4.85
N ILE A 91 3.49 6.11 -4.22
CA ILE A 91 2.90 5.79 -2.93
C ILE A 91 1.46 5.32 -3.13
N VAL A 92 1.07 4.30 -2.39
CA VAL A 92 -0.33 3.91 -2.20
C VAL A 92 -0.70 4.09 -0.74
N VAL A 93 -1.89 4.61 -0.49
CA VAL A 93 -2.38 5.01 0.83
C VAL A 93 -3.80 4.51 1.05
N ALA A 94 -4.08 3.92 2.22
CA ALA A 94 -5.43 3.71 2.74
C ALA A 94 -5.57 4.43 4.08
N ASN A 95 -6.66 5.18 4.27
CA ASN A 95 -6.95 5.86 5.53
C ASN A 95 -8.05 5.11 6.27
N LEU A 96 -7.67 4.43 7.35
CA LEU A 96 -8.57 3.70 8.23
C LEU A 96 -8.98 4.60 9.41
N PRO A 97 -10.06 4.27 10.14
CA PRO A 97 -10.47 5.03 11.31
C PRO A 97 -9.39 5.20 12.39
N ASN A 98 -8.43 4.27 12.46
CA ASN A 98 -7.32 4.25 13.41
C ASN A 98 -5.97 4.67 12.80
N GLY A 99 -5.96 5.24 11.59
CA GLY A 99 -4.79 5.84 10.97
C GLY A 99 -4.45 5.29 9.58
N GLN A 100 -3.29 5.70 9.07
CA GLN A 100 -2.90 5.45 7.70
C GLN A 100 -2.23 4.08 7.49
N ILE A 101 -2.43 3.45 6.34
CA ILE A 101 -1.50 2.43 5.85
C ILE A 101 -0.93 2.98 4.55
N SER A 102 0.38 3.12 4.46
CA SER A 102 1.02 3.54 3.21
C SER A 102 2.28 2.76 2.88
N ASN A 103 2.49 2.55 1.58
CA ASN A 103 3.62 1.82 1.04
C ASN A 103 4.09 2.47 -0.26
N HIS A 104 5.39 2.37 -0.52
CA HIS A 104 5.99 2.77 -1.78
C HIS A 104 6.34 1.55 -2.60
N TYR A 105 6.07 1.62 -3.90
CA TYR A 105 6.38 0.58 -4.87
C TYR A 105 7.02 1.19 -6.13
N PRO A 106 7.87 0.42 -6.84
CA PRO A 106 8.42 0.85 -8.13
C PRO A 106 7.31 0.95 -9.19
N MET A 107 7.52 1.79 -10.21
CA MET A 107 6.50 2.05 -11.24
C MET A 107 6.04 0.81 -12.03
N GLU A 108 6.85 -0.26 -12.08
CA GLU A 108 6.45 -1.53 -12.70
C GLU A 108 5.20 -2.16 -12.04
N ASP A 109 4.96 -1.86 -10.76
CA ASP A 109 3.83 -2.37 -9.99
C ASP A 109 2.61 -1.43 -10.02
N TRP A 110 2.68 -0.30 -10.73
CA TRP A 110 1.63 0.73 -10.76
C TRP A 110 0.25 0.15 -11.09
N ASP A 111 0.24 -0.79 -12.02
CA ASP A 111 -0.98 -1.41 -12.53
C ASP A 111 -1.57 -2.48 -11.62
N LEU A 112 -0.85 -2.97 -10.61
CA LEU A 112 -1.42 -3.86 -9.59
C LEU A 112 -2.49 -3.12 -8.75
N PHE A 113 -2.32 -1.82 -8.55
CA PHE A 113 -3.19 -0.99 -7.73
C PHE A 113 -4.24 -0.27 -8.59
N LYS A 114 -5.46 -0.81 -8.61
CA LYS A 114 -6.64 -0.27 -9.28
C LYS A 114 -7.44 0.63 -8.32
N VAL A 115 -6.75 1.63 -7.78
CA VAL A 115 -7.29 2.62 -6.84
C VAL A 115 -7.20 4.03 -7.43
N PRO A 116 -8.00 5.01 -6.95
CA PRO A 116 -8.00 6.37 -7.48
C PRO A 116 -6.60 7.00 -7.52
N GLU A 117 -6.25 7.56 -8.67
CA GLU A 117 -5.03 8.32 -8.87
C GLU A 117 -5.21 9.77 -8.39
N LYS A 118 -4.19 10.29 -7.70
CA LYS A 118 -4.16 11.66 -7.19
C LYS A 118 -2.84 12.32 -7.56
N GLU A 119 -2.86 13.65 -7.66
CA GLU A 119 -1.64 14.43 -7.94
C GLU A 119 -0.60 14.21 -6.83
N THR A 120 -1.04 14.28 -5.58
CA THR A 120 -0.23 14.03 -4.38
C THR A 120 -0.93 13.05 -3.44
N ALA A 121 -0.18 12.47 -2.50
CA ALA A 121 -0.79 11.77 -1.39
C ALA A 121 -1.70 12.76 -0.64
N LEU A 122 -2.96 12.40 -0.40
CA LEU A 122 -3.97 13.35 0.06
C LEU A 122 -3.70 13.91 1.45
N TYR A 123 -2.97 13.15 2.27
CA TYR A 123 -2.72 13.50 3.67
C TYR A 123 -1.21 13.39 4.00
N PRO A 124 -0.72 14.24 4.92
CA PRO A 124 0.63 14.11 5.46
C PRO A 124 0.88 12.72 6.07
N PHE A 125 2.14 12.31 6.10
CA PHE A 125 2.54 11.09 6.81
C PHE A 125 2.26 11.23 8.32
N ASP A 126 1.57 10.25 8.89
CA ASP A 126 1.14 10.26 10.30
C ASP A 126 2.21 9.71 11.27
N GLY A 127 3.41 9.40 10.78
CA GLY A 127 4.52 8.92 11.60
C GLY A 127 4.49 7.42 11.92
N HIS A 128 3.61 6.64 11.27
CA HIS A 128 3.43 5.23 11.60
C HIS A 128 4.64 4.35 11.31
N THR A 129 4.80 3.31 12.13
CA THR A 129 5.74 2.22 11.96
C THR A 129 5.07 1.00 11.32
N GLY A 130 5.87 -0.01 10.97
CA GLY A 130 5.32 -1.30 10.54
C GLY A 130 4.46 -1.99 11.62
N LEU A 131 4.76 -1.79 12.90
CA LEU A 131 3.95 -2.34 14.00
C LEU A 131 2.58 -1.67 14.08
N ASP A 132 2.52 -0.34 13.88
CA ASP A 132 1.25 0.38 13.83
C ASP A 132 0.37 -0.13 12.68
N VAL A 133 0.96 -0.39 11.51
CA VAL A 133 0.24 -0.96 10.36
C VAL A 133 -0.32 -2.35 10.68
N ILE A 134 0.46 -3.21 11.35
CA ILE A 134 0.01 -4.54 11.77
C ILE A 134 -1.20 -4.42 12.70
N GLU A 135 -1.12 -3.55 13.73
CA GLU A 135 -2.22 -3.34 14.66
C GLU A 135 -3.45 -2.73 13.97
N ARG A 136 -3.24 -1.82 13.01
CA ARG A 136 -4.33 -1.25 12.20
C ARG A 136 -5.08 -2.31 11.40
N ILE A 137 -4.34 -3.23 10.76
CA ILE A 137 -4.92 -4.36 10.01
C ILE A 137 -5.63 -5.33 10.96
N LYS A 138 -5.05 -5.67 12.11
CA LYS A 138 -5.70 -6.55 13.10
C LYS A 138 -7.05 -6.02 13.57
N ASN A 139 -7.15 -4.70 13.79
CA ASN A 139 -8.38 -4.05 14.27
C ASN A 139 -9.56 -4.11 13.29
N ILE A 140 -9.33 -4.51 12.04
CA ILE A 140 -10.37 -4.61 11.02
C ILE A 140 -10.62 -6.06 10.56
N LEU A 141 -9.95 -7.03 11.18
CA LEU A 141 -10.29 -8.44 11.01
C LEU A 141 -11.68 -8.69 11.63
N ILE A 142 -12.51 -9.45 10.91
CA ILE A 142 -13.87 -9.82 11.32
C ILE A 142 -13.92 -11.22 11.91
#